data_AF-A0A422MWW5-F1
#
_entry.id   AF-A0A422MWW5-F1
#
_cell.length_a   1.000
_cell.length_b   1.000
_cell.length_c   1.000
_cell.angle_alpha   90.00
_cell.angle_beta   90.00
_cell.angle_gamma   90.00
#
_symmetry.space_group_name_H-M   'P 1'
#
loop_
_entity.id
_entity.type
_entity.pdbx_description
1 polymer ?
#
loop_
_entity_poly.entity_id
_entity_poly.type
_entity_poly.pdbx_seq_one_letter_code
_entity_poly.pdbx_strand_id
1 'polypeptide(L)'
;MFFRSLIGRSWHASQTTADRLVVSQHHRRLIDSRYWGCTTPSKAVSVLGVLVRSGTIIDKLDKAASEALNAMGPSMTRNEQALLGKWSSLMRLKAPADSSAGPSHAAASEMADKDVHKSVVVLYSLFIRDSQMGIPVEEKSIVFSTDSVLQLDPIGSLMLLEMMLSTSFQRGAAWRNENTAETLLARLRTHVIYSKLIGFKAIWWMLDILGDKESLLCGRPAESGRLFRACLRRLHDMLPELTAGECLLIFPLLRNTLYDKPFIICADIMKRLVACDVEELTVVPTSVILHTLECGELVPRLRRRLYQLLFEDYRVGDLGKGECLFLLSIMATSPPFVDEAEQPKYENDNDFLLYESLFAQLYLSAKAMNSTECVTALEHLEVLALSQVSVPAPSDLLERLKKSLFCGTKQALKRPNLAAPELNCELEAIRRLEGVLRRCVLLPFLSDDAVLIDKLATKITGRLERPLDGILF
;
A
#
# COMPACT_ATOMS: atom_id res chain seq x y z
N MET A 1 -0.19 -7.42 -7.58
CA MET A 1 0.84 -6.36 -7.60
C MET A 1 0.16 -5.04 -7.95
N PHE A 2 -0.36 -4.36 -6.95
CA PHE A 2 -0.74 -2.95 -7.04
C PHE A 2 0.24 -2.18 -6.15
N PHE A 3 0.86 -1.14 -6.70
CA PHE A 3 0.85 0.22 -6.17
C PHE A 3 1.83 1.08 -6.98
N ARG A 4 1.30 2.11 -7.62
CA ARG A 4 1.98 3.40 -7.76
C ARG A 4 0.95 4.51 -7.57
N SER A 5 1.01 5.14 -6.40
CA SER A 5 0.82 6.58 -6.26
C SER A 5 2.08 7.26 -6.87
N LEU A 6 2.06 8.48 -7.42
CA LEU A 6 1.88 9.76 -6.73
C LEU A 6 1.79 10.90 -7.78
N ILE A 7 0.80 11.78 -7.58
CA ILE A 7 0.83 13.26 -7.57
C ILE A 7 1.67 14.00 -8.64
N GLY A 8 1.01 14.95 -9.34
CA GLY A 8 1.69 16.05 -10.02
C GLY A 8 0.75 17.15 -10.55
N ARG A 9 0.35 18.07 -9.66
CA ARG A 9 0.00 19.50 -9.86
C ARG A 9 -0.81 19.92 -11.11
N SER A 10 -1.96 20.52 -10.82
CA SER A 10 -2.67 21.54 -11.60
C SER A 10 -1.73 22.47 -12.36
N TRP A 11 -1.97 22.66 -13.67
CA TRP A 11 -1.85 23.93 -14.40
C TRP A 11 -2.98 23.99 -15.45
N HIS A 12 -3.63 25.14 -15.51
CA HIS A 12 -4.97 25.38 -16.06
C HIS A 12 -5.21 24.92 -17.50
N ALA A 13 -6.32 24.21 -17.72
CA ALA A 13 -7.27 24.53 -18.78
C ALA A 13 -8.61 23.85 -18.47
N SER A 14 -9.66 24.65 -18.32
CA SER A 14 -11.02 24.23 -18.64
C SER A 14 -11.05 23.79 -20.11
N GLN A 15 -10.67 22.55 -20.39
CA GLN A 15 -10.90 21.90 -21.68
C GLN A 15 -12.11 20.99 -21.52
N THR A 16 -13.20 21.45 -22.13
CA THR A 16 -14.49 20.79 -22.23
C THR A 16 -14.34 19.35 -22.71
N THR A 17 -15.24 18.48 -22.26
CA THR A 17 -15.40 17.07 -22.66
C THR A 17 -15.38 16.82 -24.18
N ALA A 18 -15.60 17.85 -25.00
CA ALA A 18 -15.48 17.83 -26.45
C ALA A 18 -14.04 17.53 -26.95
N ASP A 19 -13.01 18.08 -26.32
CA ASP A 19 -11.62 17.88 -26.75
C ASP A 19 -11.14 16.44 -26.50
N ARG A 20 -11.61 15.80 -25.42
CA ARG A 20 -11.28 14.40 -25.14
C ARG A 20 -11.86 13.43 -26.18
N LEU A 21 -12.99 13.77 -26.77
CA LEU A 21 -13.67 12.92 -27.77
C LEU A 21 -13.04 13.07 -29.16
N VAL A 22 -12.57 14.27 -29.52
CA VAL A 22 -11.78 14.51 -30.74
C VAL A 22 -10.40 13.84 -30.63
N VAL A 23 -9.75 13.92 -29.46
CA VAL A 23 -8.48 13.24 -29.20
C VAL A 23 -8.63 11.72 -29.25
N SER A 24 -9.72 11.15 -28.70
CA SER A 24 -9.95 9.69 -28.75
C SER A 24 -10.28 9.17 -30.16
N GLN A 25 -11.01 9.95 -30.97
CA GLN A 25 -11.27 9.63 -32.38
C GLN A 25 -10.00 9.64 -33.22
N HIS A 26 -9.08 10.57 -32.96
CA HIS A 26 -7.74 10.54 -33.57
C HIS A 26 -6.87 9.40 -33.04
N HIS A 27 -7.02 9.05 -31.76
CA HIS A 27 -6.29 7.93 -31.14
C HIS A 27 -6.60 6.59 -31.79
N ARG A 28 -7.88 6.33 -32.10
CA ARG A 28 -8.32 5.09 -32.73
C ARG A 28 -7.91 4.99 -34.21
N ARG A 29 -7.80 6.13 -34.91
CA ARG A 29 -7.23 6.20 -36.27
C ARG A 29 -5.71 6.07 -36.27
N LEU A 30 -5.04 6.52 -35.22
CA LEU A 30 -3.61 6.35 -35.04
C LEU A 30 -3.27 4.90 -34.77
N ILE A 31 -3.93 4.19 -33.86
CA ILE A 31 -3.60 2.79 -33.49
C ILE A 31 -3.76 1.78 -34.64
N ASP A 32 -4.45 2.12 -35.73
CA ASP A 32 -4.58 1.23 -36.89
C ASP A 32 -3.22 1.04 -37.59
N SER A 33 -2.69 -0.18 -37.56
CA SER A 33 -1.29 -0.52 -37.86
C SER A 33 -0.84 -0.19 -39.30
N ARG A 34 -1.78 0.17 -40.18
CA ARG A 34 -1.54 0.52 -41.58
C ARG A 34 -1.02 1.95 -41.80
N TYR A 35 -1.05 2.82 -40.77
CA TYR A 35 -0.62 4.21 -40.88
C TYR A 35 0.77 4.52 -40.27
N TRP A 36 1.39 3.56 -39.58
CA TRP A 36 2.70 3.75 -38.94
C TRP A 36 3.85 3.54 -39.91
N GLY A 37 3.93 4.40 -40.92
CA GLY A 37 5.15 4.56 -41.71
C GLY A 37 6.20 5.34 -40.89
N CYS A 38 6.83 4.69 -39.91
CA CYS A 38 7.94 5.26 -39.12
C CYS A 38 9.27 5.27 -39.89
N THR A 39 9.22 5.37 -41.22
CA THR A 39 10.39 5.32 -42.10
C THR A 39 11.20 6.62 -42.10
N THR A 40 10.65 7.71 -41.56
CA THR A 40 11.29 9.03 -41.51
C THR A 40 11.15 9.68 -40.14
N PRO A 41 12.17 10.38 -39.63
CA PRO A 41 12.17 11.01 -38.31
C PRO A 41 11.00 11.98 -38.06
N SER A 42 10.64 12.80 -39.05
CA SER A 42 9.52 13.76 -38.98
C SER A 42 8.18 13.12 -38.63
N LYS A 43 7.91 11.94 -39.21
CA LYS A 43 6.69 11.16 -38.97
C LYS A 43 6.72 10.51 -37.58
N ALA A 44 7.86 9.95 -37.19
CA ALA A 44 8.03 9.33 -35.87
C ALA A 44 7.86 10.34 -34.72
N VAL A 45 8.45 11.54 -34.84
CA VAL A 45 8.37 12.59 -33.81
C VAL A 45 6.96 13.17 -33.68
N SER A 46 6.26 13.35 -34.80
CA SER A 46 4.87 13.85 -34.79
C SER A 46 3.92 12.89 -34.06
N VAL A 47 4.12 11.60 -34.29
CA VAL A 47 3.38 10.51 -33.66
C VAL A 47 3.65 10.43 -32.16
N LEU A 48 4.92 10.55 -31.73
CA LEU A 48 5.30 10.69 -30.31
C LEU A 48 4.61 11.88 -29.66
N GLY A 49 4.56 13.03 -30.33
CA GLY A 49 3.89 14.22 -29.82
C GLY A 49 2.40 14.00 -29.55
N VAL A 50 1.71 13.18 -30.36
CA VAL A 50 0.31 12.84 -30.13
C VAL A 50 0.16 11.86 -28.96
N LEU A 51 0.99 10.82 -28.89
CA LEU A 51 0.96 9.84 -27.78
C LEU A 51 1.23 10.48 -26.42
N VAL A 52 2.18 11.41 -26.34
CA VAL A 52 2.48 12.15 -25.11
C VAL A 52 1.30 13.03 -24.70
N ARG A 53 0.68 13.73 -25.67
CA ARG A 53 -0.46 14.63 -25.40
C ARG A 53 -1.74 13.88 -25.01
N SER A 54 -1.91 12.65 -25.49
CA SER A 54 -3.07 11.81 -25.14
C SER A 54 -2.91 11.08 -23.81
N GLY A 55 -1.74 11.15 -23.14
CA GLY A 55 -1.50 10.52 -21.84
C GLY A 55 -1.44 8.99 -21.88
N THR A 56 -1.41 8.39 -23.06
CA THR A 56 -1.27 6.94 -23.26
C THR A 56 0.20 6.56 -23.12
N ILE A 57 0.63 6.32 -21.89
CA ILE A 57 1.92 5.69 -21.61
C ILE A 57 1.77 4.20 -21.99
N ILE A 58 2.33 3.81 -23.13
CA ILE A 58 2.46 2.39 -23.47
C ILE A 58 3.63 1.85 -22.65
N ASP A 59 3.34 1.15 -21.55
CA ASP A 59 4.34 0.45 -20.76
C ASP A 59 5.23 -0.41 -21.69
N LYS A 60 6.55 -0.22 -21.59
CA LYS A 60 7.63 -0.86 -22.38
C LYS A 60 8.03 -0.20 -23.71
N LEU A 61 7.45 0.94 -24.11
CA LEU A 61 8.00 1.72 -25.24
C LEU A 61 9.38 2.34 -24.92
N ASP A 62 9.68 2.53 -23.62
CA ASP A 62 10.70 3.47 -23.15
C ASP A 62 12.15 3.15 -23.48
N LYS A 63 12.51 1.88 -23.66
CA LYS A 63 13.92 1.52 -23.85
C LYS A 63 14.29 1.32 -25.32
N ALA A 64 13.59 0.42 -26.01
CA ALA A 64 13.87 0.10 -27.41
C ALA A 64 13.52 1.25 -28.36
N ALA A 65 12.41 1.98 -28.13
CA ALA A 65 12.04 3.09 -29.00
C ALA A 65 12.92 4.32 -28.76
N SER A 66 13.33 4.58 -27.50
CA SER A 66 14.24 5.67 -27.16
C SER A 66 15.63 5.48 -27.75
N GLU A 67 16.19 4.26 -27.66
CA GLU A 67 17.47 3.93 -28.29
C GLU A 67 17.40 4.03 -29.82
N ALA A 68 16.29 3.57 -30.43
CA ALA A 68 16.08 3.72 -31.87
C ALA A 68 15.90 5.18 -32.33
N LEU A 69 15.20 6.02 -31.55
CA LEU A 69 15.03 7.44 -31.84
C LEU A 69 16.33 8.23 -31.66
N ASN A 70 17.08 7.92 -30.61
CA ASN A 70 18.41 8.51 -30.39
C ASN A 70 19.40 8.08 -31.48
N ALA A 71 19.32 6.84 -31.96
CA ALA A 71 20.12 6.36 -33.09
C ALA A 71 19.78 7.05 -34.42
N MET A 72 18.54 7.56 -34.57
CA MET A 72 18.14 8.40 -35.70
C MET A 72 18.52 9.89 -35.53
N GLY A 73 19.06 10.28 -34.37
CA GLY A 73 19.49 11.65 -34.07
C GLY A 73 20.37 12.31 -35.14
N PRO A 74 21.37 11.61 -35.73
CA PRO A 74 22.24 12.19 -36.76
C PRO A 74 21.54 12.57 -38.07
N SER A 75 20.38 11.96 -38.39
CA SER A 75 19.61 12.24 -39.61
C SER A 75 18.40 13.16 -39.38
N MET A 76 18.24 13.67 -38.16
CA MET A 76 17.22 14.66 -37.79
C MET A 76 17.68 16.08 -38.04
N THR A 77 16.75 16.95 -38.41
CA THR A 77 16.97 18.40 -38.41
C THR A 77 17.07 18.92 -36.97
N ARG A 78 17.73 20.08 -36.76
CA ARG A 78 17.88 20.70 -35.42
C ARG A 78 16.53 20.91 -34.72
N ASN A 79 15.48 21.23 -35.47
CA ASN A 79 14.13 21.42 -34.92
C ASN A 79 13.51 20.09 -34.45
N GLU A 80 13.77 18.99 -35.15
CA GLU A 80 13.31 17.65 -34.76
C GLU A 80 14.07 17.15 -33.52
N GLN A 81 15.38 17.41 -33.44
CA GLN A 81 16.19 17.09 -32.25
C GLN A 81 15.71 17.88 -31.02
N ALA A 82 15.41 19.18 -31.19
CA ALA A 82 14.88 20.02 -30.12
C ALA A 82 13.50 19.54 -29.64
N LEU A 83 12.63 19.13 -30.58
CA LEU A 83 11.33 18.53 -30.26
C LEU A 83 11.50 17.18 -29.55
N LEU A 84 12.39 16.32 -30.03
CA LEU A 84 12.69 15.05 -29.37
C LEU A 84 13.21 15.27 -27.95
N GLY A 85 14.09 16.25 -27.73
CA GLY A 85 14.57 16.66 -26.39
C GLY A 85 13.45 17.15 -25.47
N LYS A 86 12.50 17.91 -26.03
CA LYS A 86 11.32 18.37 -25.30
C LYS A 86 10.40 17.20 -24.92
N TRP A 87 10.23 16.20 -25.80
CA TRP A 87 9.40 15.04 -25.52
C TRP A 87 10.10 14.00 -24.64
N SER A 88 11.42 13.84 -24.77
CA SER A 88 12.22 12.94 -23.96
C SER A 88 12.23 13.37 -22.48
N SER A 89 12.36 14.68 -22.21
CA SER A 89 12.23 15.22 -20.85
C SER A 89 10.83 14.98 -20.25
N LEU A 90 9.78 15.07 -21.07
CA LEU A 90 8.40 14.76 -20.67
C LEU A 90 8.17 13.27 -20.40
N MET A 91 8.80 12.39 -21.20
CA MET A 91 8.71 10.93 -21.10
C MET A 91 9.79 10.31 -20.19
N ARG A 92 10.62 11.13 -19.53
CA ARG A 92 11.79 10.70 -18.72
C ARG A 92 12.77 9.78 -19.47
N LEU A 93 12.91 9.94 -20.78
CA LEU A 93 13.89 9.20 -21.58
C LEU A 93 15.30 9.77 -21.33
N LYS A 94 16.31 8.90 -21.18
CA LYS A 94 17.72 9.32 -21.02
C LYS A 94 18.12 10.24 -22.18
N ALA A 95 18.58 11.44 -21.84
CA ALA A 95 19.12 12.40 -22.81
C ALA A 95 20.35 11.80 -23.53
N PRO A 96 20.60 12.17 -24.81
CA PRO A 96 21.76 11.70 -25.54
C PRO A 96 23.04 12.16 -24.82
N ALA A 97 23.97 11.22 -24.64
CA ALA A 97 25.30 11.53 -24.15
C ALA A 97 26.03 12.34 -25.23
N ASP A 98 26.25 13.63 -24.96
CA ASP A 98 27.19 14.42 -25.73
C ASP A 98 28.58 13.78 -25.61
N SER A 99 29.06 13.27 -26.72
CA SER A 99 30.35 12.63 -26.87
C SER A 99 31.40 13.71 -27.12
N SER A 100 31.78 14.45 -26.07
CA SER A 100 33.08 15.13 -26.00
C SER A 100 33.33 15.74 -24.62
N ALA A 101 34.43 15.30 -24.00
CA ALA A 101 35.10 15.81 -22.79
C ALA A 101 35.04 14.81 -21.62
N GLY A 102 36.01 13.90 -21.60
CA GLY A 102 36.33 13.13 -20.40
C GLY A 102 36.78 14.09 -19.28
N PRO A 103 36.40 13.85 -18.02
CA PRO A 103 36.86 14.68 -16.93
C PRO A 103 38.34 14.38 -16.69
N SER A 104 39.17 15.38 -16.97
CA SER A 104 40.54 15.46 -16.48
C SER A 104 40.54 15.29 -14.96
N HIS A 105 41.30 14.31 -14.49
CA HIS A 105 41.77 14.20 -13.12
C HIS A 105 42.53 15.47 -12.72
N ALA A 106 41.84 16.50 -12.20
CA ALA A 106 42.44 17.61 -11.47
C ALA A 106 41.35 18.50 -10.86
N ALA A 107 40.83 18.12 -9.69
CA ALA A 107 40.37 18.99 -8.61
C ALA A 107 39.77 18.12 -7.51
N ALA A 108 40.65 17.51 -6.71
CA ALA A 108 40.29 17.15 -5.36
C ALA A 108 40.02 18.46 -4.61
N SER A 109 38.75 18.80 -4.46
CA SER A 109 38.28 19.72 -3.43
C SER A 109 37.27 18.94 -2.61
N GLU A 110 37.60 18.71 -1.34
CA GLU A 110 36.63 18.39 -0.30
C GLU A 110 35.39 19.25 -0.50
N MET A 111 34.22 18.64 -0.64
CA MET A 111 32.96 19.38 -0.57
C MET A 111 32.71 19.76 0.88
N ALA A 112 33.42 20.79 1.35
CA ALA A 112 32.96 21.65 2.43
C ALA A 112 31.92 22.64 1.85
N ASP A 113 30.83 22.14 1.26
CA ASP A 113 29.70 22.99 0.90
C ASP A 113 28.87 23.20 2.19
N LYS A 114 28.92 24.41 2.74
CA LYS A 114 28.37 24.78 4.06
C LYS A 114 26.84 24.66 4.17
N ASP A 115 26.15 24.28 3.10
CA ASP A 115 24.70 24.17 3.04
C ASP A 115 24.24 22.73 3.29
N VAL A 116 23.84 22.47 4.53
CA VAL A 116 23.36 21.16 4.99
C VAL A 116 22.09 20.75 4.23
N HIS A 117 21.23 21.69 3.83
CA HIS A 117 20.01 21.37 3.10
C HIS A 117 20.32 20.85 1.71
N LYS A 118 21.26 21.48 1.00
CA LYS A 118 21.73 20.97 -0.30
C LYS A 118 22.31 19.57 -0.16
N SER A 119 23.09 19.33 0.90
CA SER A 119 23.69 18.02 1.15
C SER A 119 22.64 16.94 1.40
N VAL A 120 21.60 17.23 2.19
CA VAL A 120 20.46 16.32 2.42
C VAL A 120 19.66 16.10 1.14
N VAL A 121 19.39 17.14 0.34
CA VAL A 121 18.65 17.01 -0.93
C VAL A 121 19.42 16.17 -1.94
N VAL A 122 20.75 16.36 -2.04
CA VAL A 122 21.61 15.54 -2.90
C VAL A 122 21.58 14.08 -2.44
N LEU A 123 21.74 13.81 -1.15
CA LEU A 123 21.67 12.46 -0.60
C LEU A 123 20.30 11.81 -0.84
N TYR A 124 19.22 12.56 -0.64
CA TYR A 124 17.86 12.09 -0.89
C TYR A 124 17.62 11.78 -2.38
N SER A 125 18.19 12.57 -3.29
CA SER A 125 18.13 12.26 -4.72
C SER A 125 18.82 10.94 -5.08
N LEU A 126 19.89 10.57 -4.36
CA LEU A 126 20.55 9.27 -4.52
C LEU A 126 19.70 8.14 -3.96
N PHE A 127 19.08 8.35 -2.80
CA PHE A 127 18.13 7.41 -2.19
C PHE A 127 16.94 7.07 -3.13
N ILE A 128 16.36 8.09 -3.76
CA ILE A 128 15.28 7.89 -4.74
C ILE A 128 15.76 7.15 -6.00
N ARG A 129 17.02 7.33 -6.41
CA ARG A 129 17.58 6.59 -7.57
C ARG A 129 17.88 5.13 -7.23
N ASP A 130 18.45 4.88 -6.05
CA ASP A 130 18.76 3.53 -5.56
C ASP A 130 17.50 2.67 -5.46
N SER A 131 16.44 3.20 -4.84
CA SER A 131 15.13 2.52 -4.73
C SER A 131 14.47 2.20 -6.08
N GLN A 132 14.82 2.91 -7.15
CA GLN A 132 14.25 2.69 -8.49
C GLN A 132 15.10 1.77 -9.38
N MET A 133 16.42 1.80 -9.22
CA MET A 133 17.36 1.17 -10.17
C MET A 133 18.11 -0.02 -9.58
N GLY A 134 18.15 -0.18 -8.25
CA GLY A 134 18.86 -1.28 -7.57
C GLY A 134 20.37 -1.32 -7.83
N ILE A 135 20.96 -0.21 -8.31
CA ILE A 135 22.38 -0.09 -8.58
C ILE A 135 23.01 0.62 -7.38
N PRO A 136 23.91 -0.05 -6.63
CA PRO A 136 24.56 0.56 -5.48
C PRO A 136 25.39 1.76 -5.94
N VAL A 137 25.05 2.93 -5.41
CA VAL A 137 25.76 4.18 -5.68
C VAL A 137 27.05 4.20 -4.85
N GLU A 138 28.19 4.47 -5.50
CA GLU A 138 29.48 4.64 -4.82
C GLU A 138 29.41 5.67 -3.68
N GLU A 139 30.04 5.34 -2.56
CA GLU A 139 30.09 6.16 -1.35
C GLU A 139 30.74 7.52 -1.62
N LYS A 140 29.93 8.58 -1.59
CA LYS A 140 30.43 9.89 -1.15
C LYS A 140 30.27 9.93 0.36
N SER A 141 31.36 10.08 1.10
CA SER A 141 31.38 10.16 2.56
C SER A 141 30.76 11.47 3.06
N ILE A 142 29.43 11.57 2.96
CA ILE A 142 28.68 12.67 3.57
C ILE A 142 28.63 12.39 5.08
N VAL A 143 29.17 13.32 5.86
CA VAL A 143 29.12 13.29 7.33
C VAL A 143 28.31 14.48 7.81
N PHE A 144 27.25 14.24 8.56
CA PHE A 144 26.50 15.29 9.24
C PHE A 144 26.99 15.42 10.68
N SER A 145 27.33 16.65 11.08
CA SER A 145 27.49 16.97 12.50
C SER A 145 26.12 17.19 13.14
N THR A 146 26.04 17.10 14.47
CA THR A 146 24.82 17.41 15.23
C THR A 146 24.35 18.85 14.96
N ASP A 147 25.28 19.81 14.90
CA ASP A 147 24.96 21.21 14.63
C ASP A 147 24.39 21.42 13.23
N SER A 148 24.88 20.66 12.24
CA SER A 148 24.32 20.67 10.89
C SER A 148 22.88 20.18 10.87
N VAL A 149 22.57 19.11 11.63
CA VAL A 149 21.21 18.56 11.72
C VAL A 149 20.25 19.55 12.37
N LEU A 150 20.70 20.31 13.37
CA LEU A 150 19.91 21.36 14.02
C LEU A 150 19.55 22.52 13.10
N GLN A 151 20.30 22.74 12.02
CA GLN A 151 20.01 23.80 11.04
C GLN A 151 18.94 23.38 10.02
N LEU A 152 18.64 22.08 9.93
CA LEU A 152 17.66 21.57 8.95
C LEU A 152 16.27 22.19 9.13
N ASP A 153 15.63 22.40 8.01
CA ASP A 153 14.26 22.88 7.87
C ASP A 153 13.32 21.67 8.02
N PRO A 154 12.00 21.89 8.17
CA PRO A 154 11.06 20.79 8.35
C PRO A 154 11.14 19.73 7.24
N ILE A 155 11.31 20.16 5.98
CA ILE A 155 11.36 19.25 4.83
C ILE A 155 12.67 18.46 4.83
N GLY A 156 13.82 19.12 5.01
CA GLY A 156 15.11 18.44 5.11
C GLY A 156 15.18 17.47 6.28
N SER A 157 14.58 17.80 7.43
CA SER A 157 14.48 16.87 8.56
C SER A 157 13.64 15.63 8.22
N LEU A 158 12.51 15.77 7.52
CA LEU A 158 11.70 14.61 7.11
C LEU A 158 12.41 13.75 6.05
N MET A 159 13.12 14.36 5.10
CA MET A 159 13.94 13.63 4.12
C MET A 159 15.03 12.82 4.81
N LEU A 160 15.72 13.42 5.78
CA LEU A 160 16.74 12.71 6.56
C LEU A 160 16.12 11.57 7.38
N LEU A 161 14.94 11.79 7.97
CA LEU A 161 14.21 10.75 8.71
C LEU A 161 13.90 9.54 7.82
N GLU A 162 13.33 9.76 6.63
CA GLU A 162 13.00 8.70 5.68
C GLU A 162 14.25 7.90 5.28
N MET A 163 15.34 8.61 4.99
CA MET A 163 16.61 7.97 4.66
C MET A 163 17.19 7.18 5.83
N MET A 164 17.05 7.63 7.08
CA MET A 164 17.54 6.90 8.26
C MET A 164 16.74 5.62 8.51
N LEU A 165 15.46 5.59 8.19
CA LEU A 165 14.59 4.43 8.33
C LEU A 165 14.83 3.37 7.25
N SER A 166 15.40 3.74 6.11
CA SER A 166 15.67 2.80 5.03
C SER A 166 16.61 1.68 5.50
N THR A 167 16.14 0.45 5.39
CA THR A 167 16.93 -0.73 5.66
C THR A 167 17.79 -1.16 4.47
N SER A 168 17.76 -0.53 3.31
CA SER A 168 18.56 -0.95 2.14
C SER A 168 19.65 0.04 1.78
N PHE A 169 19.35 1.34 1.89
CA PHE A 169 20.23 2.41 1.45
C PHE A 169 21.36 2.64 2.45
N GLN A 170 22.62 2.54 2.03
CA GLN A 170 23.81 2.98 2.80
C GLN A 170 23.78 2.64 4.32
N ARG A 171 23.54 1.38 4.68
CA ARG A 171 23.36 0.92 6.09
C ARG A 171 24.45 1.36 7.06
N GLY A 172 25.71 1.40 6.60
CA GLY A 172 26.88 1.72 7.43
C GLY A 172 27.34 3.18 7.37
N ALA A 173 26.56 4.07 6.77
CA ALA A 173 27.03 5.44 6.56
C ALA A 173 27.20 6.21 7.87
N ALA A 174 28.25 7.03 7.93
CA ALA A 174 28.62 7.81 9.11
C ALA A 174 27.50 8.75 9.60
N TRP A 175 26.61 9.20 8.72
CA TRP A 175 25.46 10.04 9.06
C TRP A 175 24.32 9.28 9.76
N ARG A 176 24.35 7.94 9.82
CA ARG A 176 23.38 7.12 10.56
C ARG A 176 23.75 6.88 12.02
N ASN A 177 24.71 7.64 12.54
CA ASN A 177 25.14 7.51 13.93
C ASN A 177 24.04 7.92 14.94
N GLU A 178 24.21 7.46 16.18
CA GLU A 178 23.19 7.63 17.21
C GLU A 178 22.93 9.09 17.59
N ASN A 179 23.99 9.90 17.65
CA ASN A 179 23.90 11.31 18.00
C ASN A 179 23.11 12.10 16.93
N THR A 180 23.27 11.74 15.65
CA THR A 180 22.56 12.34 14.52
C THR A 180 21.07 11.99 14.59
N ALA A 181 20.74 10.75 14.91
CA ALA A 181 19.36 10.31 15.09
C ALA A 181 18.68 11.04 16.26
N GLU A 182 19.34 11.14 17.41
CA GLU A 182 18.80 11.84 18.58
C GLU A 182 18.58 13.33 18.29
N THR A 183 19.57 13.97 17.65
CA THR A 183 19.48 15.37 17.24
C THR A 183 18.36 15.60 16.24
N LEU A 184 18.17 14.67 15.30
CA LEU A 184 17.09 14.72 14.32
C LEU A 184 15.71 14.61 15.00
N LEU A 185 15.53 13.69 15.95
CA LEU A 185 14.30 13.55 16.72
C LEU A 185 13.99 14.83 17.50
N ALA A 186 15.00 15.40 18.18
CA ALA A 186 14.85 16.66 18.90
C ALA A 186 14.50 17.83 17.96
N ARG A 187 15.09 17.86 16.75
CA ARG A 187 14.81 18.87 15.73
C ARG A 187 13.40 18.73 15.15
N LEU A 188 12.97 17.51 14.82
CA LEU A 188 11.61 17.21 14.38
C LEU A 188 10.57 17.60 15.44
N ARG A 189 10.88 17.38 16.73
CA ARG A 189 10.01 17.82 17.83
C ARG A 189 9.81 19.33 17.81
N THR A 190 10.88 20.10 17.62
CA THR A 190 10.80 21.56 17.47
C THR A 190 9.95 21.95 16.26
N HIS A 191 10.12 21.28 15.12
CA HIS A 191 9.33 21.54 13.92
C HIS A 191 7.85 21.21 14.13
N VAL A 192 7.52 20.11 14.80
CA VAL A 192 6.14 19.74 15.11
C VAL A 192 5.44 20.79 15.99
N ILE A 193 6.16 21.36 16.96
CA ILE A 193 5.61 22.36 17.89
C ILE A 193 5.44 23.72 17.22
N TYR A 194 6.42 24.17 16.44
CA TYR A 194 6.49 25.57 16.00
C TYR A 194 6.28 25.78 14.49
N SER A 195 6.43 24.76 13.65
CA SER A 195 6.31 24.90 12.20
C SER A 195 4.91 24.62 11.70
N LYS A 196 4.37 25.55 10.89
CA LYS A 196 3.11 25.36 10.15
C LYS A 196 3.25 24.43 8.95
N LEU A 197 4.47 24.07 8.55
CA LEU A 197 4.72 23.21 7.38
C LEU A 197 4.49 21.73 7.67
N ILE A 198 4.51 21.33 8.95
CA ILE A 198 4.23 19.96 9.37
C ILE A 198 2.71 19.78 9.46
N GLY A 199 2.14 19.22 8.39
CA GLY A 199 0.72 18.90 8.30
C GLY A 199 0.37 17.50 8.82
N PHE A 200 -0.92 17.17 8.78
CA PHE A 200 -1.47 15.92 9.31
C PHE A 200 -0.74 14.68 8.81
N LYS A 201 -0.51 14.57 7.49
CA LYS A 201 0.16 13.40 6.89
C LYS A 201 1.56 13.15 7.45
N ALA A 202 2.33 14.21 7.72
CA ALA A 202 3.66 14.07 8.29
C ALA A 202 3.59 13.64 9.76
N ILE A 203 2.64 14.20 10.53
CA ILE A 203 2.37 13.80 11.92
C ILE A 203 1.94 12.34 11.99
N TRP A 204 0.99 11.95 11.14
CA TRP A 204 0.48 10.59 11.01
C TRP A 204 1.62 9.62 10.71
N TRP A 205 2.46 9.91 9.71
CA TRP A 205 3.63 9.10 9.37
C TRP A 205 4.64 9.00 10.52
N MET A 206 4.94 10.10 11.21
CA MET A 206 5.83 10.07 12.37
C MET A 206 5.27 9.23 13.52
N LEU A 207 3.96 9.29 13.79
CA LEU A 207 3.32 8.47 14.82
C LEU A 207 3.36 6.98 14.48
N ASP A 208 3.16 6.62 13.21
CA ASP A 208 3.27 5.26 12.70
C ASP A 208 4.68 4.68 12.94
N ILE A 209 5.72 5.41 12.51
CA ILE A 209 7.13 5.02 12.70
C ILE A 209 7.49 4.87 14.19
N LEU A 210 7.01 5.78 15.03
CA LEU A 210 7.27 5.75 16.48
C LEU A 210 6.49 4.63 17.17
N GLY A 211 5.44 4.10 16.55
CA GLY A 211 4.67 2.97 17.04
C GLY A 211 5.23 1.60 16.70
N ASP A 212 6.14 1.53 15.73
CA ASP A 212 6.80 0.30 15.33
C ASP A 212 7.98 -0.06 16.24
N LYS A 213 7.88 -1.18 16.97
CA LYS A 213 8.92 -1.69 17.87
C LYS A 213 10.22 -2.02 17.15
N GLU A 214 10.14 -2.37 15.86
CA GLU A 214 11.29 -2.75 15.04
C GLU A 214 11.99 -1.54 14.41
N SER A 215 11.43 -0.35 14.59
CA SER A 215 12.00 0.90 14.09
C SER A 215 13.38 1.16 14.68
N LEU A 216 14.33 1.60 13.84
CA LEU A 216 15.67 2.05 14.25
C LEU A 216 15.63 3.22 15.27
N LEU A 217 14.46 3.86 15.40
CA LEU A 217 14.22 4.96 16.34
C LEU A 217 13.73 4.48 17.71
N CYS A 218 13.29 3.21 17.84
CA CYS A 218 12.89 2.63 19.13
C CYS A 218 14.06 2.39 20.10
N GLY A 219 15.30 2.36 19.61
CA GLY A 219 16.49 2.36 20.47
C GLY A 219 16.67 3.62 21.34
N ARG A 220 15.81 4.64 21.17
CA ARG A 220 15.92 5.96 21.85
C ARG A 220 14.61 6.33 22.54
N PRO A 221 14.16 5.58 23.56
CA PRO A 221 12.82 5.70 24.12
C PRO A 221 12.51 7.10 24.67
N ALA A 222 13.50 7.82 25.20
CA ALA A 222 13.33 9.14 25.78
C ALA A 222 12.97 10.22 24.73
N GLU A 223 13.77 10.39 23.67
CA GLU A 223 13.50 11.39 22.62
C GLU A 223 12.36 10.97 21.71
N SER A 224 12.25 9.68 21.38
CA SER A 224 11.11 9.15 20.62
C SER A 224 9.79 9.38 21.36
N GLY A 225 9.75 9.17 22.68
CA GLY A 225 8.58 9.47 23.50
C GLY A 225 8.28 10.98 23.63
N ARG A 226 9.31 11.84 23.61
CA ARG A 226 9.12 13.31 23.59
C ARG A 226 8.55 13.78 22.25
N LEU A 227 9.04 13.25 21.13
CA LEU A 227 8.49 13.53 19.80
C LEU A 227 7.06 13.00 19.67
N PHE A 228 6.80 11.76 20.12
CA PHE A 228 5.46 11.17 20.13
C PHE A 228 4.43 12.06 20.83
N ARG A 229 4.75 12.53 22.04
CA ARG A 229 3.89 13.48 22.78
C ARG A 229 3.71 14.82 22.08
N ALA A 230 4.74 15.33 21.40
CA ALA A 230 4.61 16.56 20.62
C ALA A 230 3.70 16.37 19.41
N CYS A 231 3.82 15.25 18.69
CA CYS A 231 2.94 14.86 17.59
C CYS A 231 1.48 14.76 18.06
N LEU A 232 1.23 14.13 19.22
CA LEU A 232 -0.11 14.03 19.79
C LEU A 232 -0.69 15.40 20.17
N ARG A 233 0.10 16.28 20.80
CA ARG A 233 -0.36 17.65 21.11
C ARG A 233 -0.72 18.42 19.84
N ARG A 234 0.15 18.37 18.83
CA ARG A 234 -0.09 19.03 17.55
C ARG A 234 -1.31 18.45 16.83
N LEU A 235 -1.51 17.13 16.92
CA LEU A 235 -2.70 16.47 16.38
C LEU A 235 -3.98 16.94 17.07
N HIS A 236 -3.95 17.13 18.40
CA HIS A 236 -5.06 17.69 19.17
C HIS A 236 -5.37 19.12 18.73
N ASP A 237 -4.35 19.96 18.53
CA ASP A 237 -4.51 21.33 18.03
C ASP A 237 -5.12 21.36 16.61
N MET A 238 -4.76 20.41 15.76
CA MET A 238 -5.25 20.29 14.38
C MET A 238 -6.63 19.65 14.29
N LEU A 239 -7.09 18.97 15.34
CA LEU A 239 -8.30 18.16 15.35
C LEU A 239 -9.55 18.89 14.83
N PRO A 240 -9.81 20.18 15.11
CA PRO A 240 -10.95 20.91 14.57
C PRO A 240 -10.95 21.02 13.03
N GLU A 241 -9.78 21.05 12.40
CA GLU A 241 -9.62 21.23 10.96
C GLU A 241 -9.58 19.90 10.19
N LEU A 242 -9.40 18.77 10.88
CA LEU A 242 -9.30 17.47 10.24
C LEU A 242 -10.62 17.01 9.63
N THR A 243 -10.54 16.39 8.46
CA THR A 243 -11.67 15.71 7.83
C THR A 243 -12.04 14.43 8.59
N ALA A 244 -13.26 13.91 8.40
CA ALA A 244 -13.68 12.65 9.01
C ALA A 244 -12.75 11.48 8.65
N GLY A 245 -12.27 11.43 7.40
CA GLY A 245 -11.29 10.44 6.96
C GLY A 245 -9.94 10.54 7.66
N GLU A 246 -9.43 11.75 7.87
CA GLU A 246 -8.19 11.98 8.63
C GLU A 246 -8.38 11.62 10.10
N CYS A 247 -9.54 11.91 10.68
CA CYS A 247 -9.91 11.48 12.03
C CYS A 247 -9.90 9.95 12.16
N LEU A 248 -10.45 9.22 11.18
CA LEU A 248 -10.48 7.76 11.18
C LEU A 248 -9.07 7.14 11.05
N LEU A 249 -8.20 7.73 10.22
CA LEU A 249 -6.81 7.31 10.03
C LEU A 249 -5.97 7.32 11.31
N ILE A 250 -6.40 8.04 12.35
CA ILE A 250 -5.68 8.13 13.63
C ILE A 250 -5.85 6.84 14.45
N PHE A 251 -7.02 6.19 14.45
CA PHE A 251 -7.31 5.08 15.36
C PHE A 251 -6.37 3.88 15.24
N PRO A 252 -6.04 3.39 14.03
CA PRO A 252 -5.12 2.25 13.90
C PRO A 252 -3.74 2.55 14.47
N LEU A 253 -3.25 3.79 14.30
CA LEU A 253 -1.92 4.21 14.76
C LEU A 253 -1.82 4.32 16.30
N LEU A 254 -2.95 4.60 16.95
CA LEU A 254 -2.99 4.78 18.41
C LEU A 254 -3.14 3.48 19.19
N ARG A 255 -3.15 2.33 18.51
CA ARG A 255 -3.04 0.99 19.10
C ARG A 255 -1.65 0.69 19.66
N ASN A 256 -0.74 1.66 19.58
CA ASN A 256 0.62 1.56 20.06
C ASN A 256 0.67 1.06 21.53
N THR A 257 1.45 -0.01 21.76
CA THR A 257 1.70 -0.58 23.09
C THR A 257 2.93 0.02 23.80
N LEU A 258 3.70 0.87 23.12
CA LEU A 258 4.97 1.42 23.61
C LEU A 258 4.81 2.68 24.46
N TYR A 259 3.75 3.46 24.23
CA TYR A 259 3.50 4.73 24.90
C TYR A 259 2.10 4.77 25.48
N ASP A 260 1.90 5.67 26.46
CA ASP A 260 0.59 5.88 27.06
C ASP A 260 -0.45 6.25 25.99
N LYS A 261 -1.60 5.59 26.04
CA LYS A 261 -2.69 5.83 25.10
C LYS A 261 -3.22 7.25 25.27
N PRO A 262 -3.36 8.03 24.19
CA PRO A 262 -3.90 9.40 24.27
C PRO A 262 -5.43 9.38 24.35
N PHE A 263 -5.97 8.91 25.47
CA PHE A 263 -7.40 8.69 25.69
C PHE A 263 -8.25 9.95 25.43
N ILE A 264 -7.73 11.14 25.74
CA ILE A 264 -8.42 12.42 25.50
C ILE A 264 -8.62 12.65 23.99
N ILE A 265 -7.55 12.50 23.21
CA ILE A 265 -7.59 12.71 21.76
C ILE A 265 -8.52 11.67 21.12
N CYS A 266 -8.40 10.40 21.50
CA CYS A 266 -9.31 9.35 21.02
C CYS A 266 -10.77 9.66 21.35
N ALA A 267 -11.06 10.09 22.59
CA ALA A 267 -12.41 10.43 23.02
C ALA A 267 -12.98 11.62 22.24
N ASP A 268 -12.18 12.67 22.01
CA ASP A 268 -12.59 13.83 21.23
C ASP A 268 -12.85 13.48 19.76
N ILE A 269 -11.99 12.65 19.15
CA ILE A 269 -12.21 12.14 17.79
C ILE A 269 -13.49 11.30 17.73
N MET A 270 -13.70 10.38 18.69
CA MET A 270 -14.92 9.56 18.73
C MET A 270 -16.17 10.42 18.85
N LYS A 271 -16.18 11.41 19.76
CA LYS A 271 -17.31 12.36 19.89
C LYS A 271 -17.58 13.09 18.58
N ARG A 272 -16.52 13.59 17.92
CA ARG A 272 -16.64 14.27 16.62
C ARG A 272 -17.23 13.36 15.56
N LEU A 273 -16.69 12.14 15.38
CA LEU A 273 -17.15 11.21 14.35
C LEU A 273 -18.56 10.68 14.60
N VAL A 274 -18.97 10.54 15.86
CA VAL A 274 -20.36 10.20 16.21
C VAL A 274 -21.31 11.34 15.85
N ALA A 275 -20.90 12.61 16.04
CA ALA A 275 -21.71 13.80 15.75
C ALA A 275 -21.62 14.28 14.28
N CYS A 276 -20.64 13.81 13.53
CA CYS A 276 -20.40 14.11 12.11
C CYS A 276 -21.63 13.75 11.23
N ASP A 277 -21.83 14.42 10.11
CA ASP A 277 -22.92 14.09 9.16
C ASP A 277 -22.58 12.85 8.33
N VAL A 278 -23.58 12.11 7.85
CA VAL A 278 -23.35 10.88 7.07
C VAL A 278 -22.60 11.21 5.77
N GLU A 279 -22.93 12.34 5.14
CA GLU A 279 -22.29 12.81 3.90
C GLU A 279 -20.77 12.98 4.04
N GLU A 280 -20.27 13.48 5.17
CA GLU A 280 -18.84 13.61 5.43
C GLU A 280 -18.13 12.24 5.51
N LEU A 281 -18.85 11.19 5.90
CA LEU A 281 -18.32 9.83 5.96
C LEU A 281 -18.40 9.11 4.60
N THR A 282 -19.35 9.48 3.74
CA THR A 282 -19.48 8.87 2.39
C THR A 282 -18.26 9.13 1.50
N VAL A 283 -17.52 10.21 1.70
CA VAL A 283 -16.30 10.50 0.92
C VAL A 283 -15.06 9.74 1.42
N VAL A 284 -15.16 9.07 2.57
CA VAL A 284 -14.03 8.35 3.18
C VAL A 284 -13.71 7.09 2.36
N PRO A 285 -12.44 6.80 2.02
CA PRO A 285 -12.09 5.57 1.31
C PRO A 285 -12.41 4.30 2.12
N THR A 286 -12.90 3.26 1.44
CA THR A 286 -13.25 1.97 2.06
C THR A 286 -12.09 1.35 2.83
N SER A 287 -10.85 1.48 2.35
CA SER A 287 -9.66 0.99 3.06
C SER A 287 -9.47 1.64 4.43
N VAL A 288 -9.75 2.94 4.55
CA VAL A 288 -9.67 3.67 5.83
C VAL A 288 -10.74 3.17 6.79
N ILE A 289 -11.96 2.94 6.29
CA ILE A 289 -13.07 2.40 7.09
C ILE A 289 -12.71 1.01 7.64
N LEU A 290 -12.22 0.11 6.78
CA LEU A 290 -11.84 -1.24 7.17
C LEU A 290 -10.73 -1.25 8.23
N HIS A 291 -9.64 -0.49 8.01
CA HIS A 291 -8.57 -0.39 9.01
C HIS A 291 -9.04 0.22 10.32
N THR A 292 -9.97 1.17 10.27
CA THR A 292 -10.54 1.74 11.48
C THR A 292 -11.36 0.72 12.23
N LEU A 293 -12.20 -0.07 11.55
CA LEU A 293 -13.05 -1.11 12.13
C LEU A 293 -12.28 -2.23 12.84
N GLU A 294 -11.03 -2.49 12.40
CA GLU A 294 -10.10 -3.39 13.10
C GLU A 294 -9.96 -2.98 14.59
N CYS A 295 -9.98 -1.65 14.82
CA CYS A 295 -10.47 -0.88 15.97
C CYS A 295 -11.22 -1.51 17.16
N GLY A 296 -10.70 -2.48 17.92
CA GLY A 296 -11.38 -3.07 19.09
C GLY A 296 -11.91 -2.07 20.14
N GLU A 297 -11.30 -0.89 20.27
CA GLU A 297 -11.71 0.15 21.24
C GLU A 297 -12.75 1.14 20.69
N LEU A 298 -13.23 0.95 19.46
CA LEU A 298 -14.27 1.81 18.89
C LEU A 298 -15.58 1.69 19.68
N VAL A 299 -16.16 2.85 20.00
CA VAL A 299 -17.51 2.94 20.60
C VAL A 299 -18.53 2.25 19.67
N PRO A 300 -19.46 1.43 20.21
CA PRO A 300 -20.41 0.65 19.40
C PRO A 300 -21.20 1.47 18.37
N ARG A 301 -21.62 2.69 18.73
CA ARG A 301 -22.32 3.61 17.82
C ARG A 301 -21.51 3.95 16.57
N LEU A 302 -20.23 4.28 16.74
CA LEU A 302 -19.35 4.61 15.61
C LEU A 302 -19.10 3.37 14.74
N ARG A 303 -18.86 2.21 15.37
CA ARG A 303 -18.69 0.93 14.67
C ARG A 303 -19.91 0.60 13.80
N ARG A 304 -21.13 0.68 14.36
CA ARG A 304 -22.38 0.45 13.62
C ARG A 304 -22.51 1.39 12.42
N ARG A 305 -22.19 2.67 12.61
CA ARG A 305 -22.25 3.66 11.52
C ARG A 305 -21.28 3.36 10.39
N LEU A 306 -20.06 2.93 10.71
CA LEU A 306 -19.08 2.49 9.72
C LEU A 306 -19.54 1.23 8.96
N TYR A 307 -20.20 0.28 9.64
CA TYR A 307 -20.82 -0.87 9.00
C TYR A 307 -21.99 -0.48 8.07
N GLN A 308 -22.84 0.45 8.49
CA GLN A 308 -23.93 0.98 7.66
C GLN A 308 -23.39 1.63 6.37
N LEU A 309 -22.31 2.40 6.46
CA LEU A 309 -21.67 3.01 5.28
C LEU A 309 -21.11 1.98 4.29
N LEU A 310 -20.59 0.86 4.79
CA LEU A 310 -20.13 -0.22 3.91
C LEU A 310 -21.30 -0.83 3.12
N PHE A 311 -22.47 -0.90 3.73
CA PHE A 311 -23.68 -1.44 3.12
C PHE A 311 -24.40 -0.45 2.19
N GLU A 312 -24.75 0.75 2.67
CA GLU A 312 -25.60 1.73 1.96
C GLU A 312 -24.99 2.22 0.65
N ASP A 313 -23.67 2.39 0.61
CA ASP A 313 -22.94 2.79 -0.60
C ASP A 313 -22.58 1.59 -1.50
N TYR A 314 -23.07 0.39 -1.18
CA TYR A 314 -22.75 -0.87 -1.87
C TYR A 314 -21.24 -1.17 -1.98
N ARG A 315 -20.42 -0.59 -1.09
CA ARG A 315 -18.96 -0.72 -1.11
C ARG A 315 -18.48 -2.15 -0.96
N VAL A 316 -19.28 -3.00 -0.30
CA VAL A 316 -19.01 -4.44 -0.17
C VAL A 316 -18.92 -5.12 -1.54
N GLY A 317 -19.72 -4.69 -2.52
CA GLY A 317 -19.69 -5.26 -3.87
C GLY A 317 -18.39 -5.01 -4.64
N ASP A 318 -17.63 -3.97 -4.25
CA ASP A 318 -16.36 -3.62 -4.87
C ASP A 318 -15.14 -4.22 -4.15
N LEU A 319 -15.34 -4.91 -3.02
CA LEU A 319 -14.23 -5.46 -2.23
C LEU A 319 -13.52 -6.58 -2.99
N GLY A 320 -12.19 -6.51 -3.04
CA GLY A 320 -11.36 -7.62 -3.48
C GLY A 320 -11.34 -8.76 -2.46
N LYS A 321 -10.83 -9.95 -2.86
CA LYS A 321 -10.77 -11.13 -1.98
C LYS A 321 -10.06 -10.87 -0.64
N GLY A 322 -8.99 -10.07 -0.64
CA GLY A 322 -8.22 -9.75 0.56
C GLY A 322 -9.01 -8.85 1.51
N GLU A 323 -9.71 -7.86 0.97
CA GLU A 323 -10.55 -6.94 1.74
C GLU A 323 -11.80 -7.65 2.28
N CYS A 324 -12.37 -8.60 1.52
CA CYS A 324 -13.46 -9.46 2.00
C CYS A 324 -13.03 -10.30 3.20
N LEU A 325 -11.86 -10.95 3.11
CA LEU A 325 -11.31 -11.73 4.22
C LEU A 325 -11.00 -10.84 5.43
N PHE A 326 -10.47 -9.64 5.18
CA PHE A 326 -10.17 -8.70 6.24
C PHE A 326 -11.46 -8.25 6.95
N LEU A 327 -12.49 -7.84 6.21
CA LEU A 327 -13.79 -7.50 6.79
C LEU A 327 -14.40 -8.69 7.56
N LEU A 328 -14.35 -9.89 6.99
CA LEU A 328 -14.84 -11.11 7.64
C LEU A 328 -14.11 -11.37 8.98
N SER A 329 -12.79 -11.19 9.01
CA SER A 329 -11.99 -11.35 10.23
C SER A 329 -12.36 -10.32 11.31
N ILE A 330 -12.66 -9.08 10.92
CA ILE A 330 -13.11 -8.02 11.82
C ILE A 330 -14.47 -8.38 12.39
N MET A 331 -15.42 -8.81 11.56
CA MET A 331 -16.75 -9.20 12.00
C MET A 331 -16.73 -10.41 12.93
N ALA A 332 -15.82 -11.37 12.70
CA ALA A 332 -15.64 -12.54 13.54
C ALA A 332 -15.04 -12.22 14.91
N THR A 333 -14.16 -11.21 15.01
CA THR A 333 -13.46 -10.84 16.24
C THR A 333 -14.16 -9.75 17.03
N SER A 334 -14.96 -8.90 16.37
CA SER A 334 -15.68 -7.81 16.98
C SER A 334 -17.05 -7.62 16.30
N PRO A 335 -18.01 -8.50 16.64
CA PRO A 335 -19.35 -8.44 16.07
C PRO A 335 -20.04 -7.12 16.43
N PRO A 336 -20.96 -6.63 15.59
CA PRO A 336 -21.65 -5.35 15.79
C PRO A 336 -22.51 -5.28 17.05
N PHE A 337 -22.76 -6.40 17.74
CA PHE A 337 -23.66 -6.53 18.87
C PHE A 337 -22.92 -6.70 20.20
N VAL A 338 -22.50 -5.59 20.81
CA VAL A 338 -22.18 -5.58 22.25
C VAL A 338 -22.63 -4.24 22.85
N ASP A 339 -23.95 -4.01 22.89
CA ASP A 339 -24.54 -3.19 23.96
C ASP A 339 -26.03 -3.49 24.10
N GLU A 340 -26.40 -4.28 25.11
CA GLU A 340 -27.81 -4.54 25.47
C GLU A 340 -28.51 -3.28 26.01
N ALA A 341 -27.74 -2.29 26.47
CA ALA A 341 -28.26 -1.06 27.09
C ALA A 341 -28.75 -0.02 26.07
N GLU A 342 -28.39 -0.16 24.79
CA GLU A 342 -28.78 0.74 23.71
C GLU A 342 -29.37 -0.04 22.53
N GLN A 343 -30.41 -0.83 22.78
CA GLN A 343 -31.33 -1.20 21.71
C GLN A 343 -32.19 0.02 21.37
N PRO A 344 -31.92 0.78 20.30
CA PRO A 344 -33.02 1.49 19.67
C PRO A 344 -34.03 0.43 19.22
N LYS A 345 -35.32 0.71 19.43
CA LYS A 345 -36.47 -0.08 18.94
C LYS A 345 -36.56 -0.12 17.40
N TYR A 346 -35.44 -0.04 16.70
CA TYR A 346 -35.34 -0.28 15.28
C TYR A 346 -34.92 -1.73 15.09
N GLU A 347 -35.88 -2.55 14.67
CA GLU A 347 -35.64 -3.80 13.95
C GLU A 347 -34.69 -3.49 12.79
N ASN A 348 -33.37 -3.59 13.01
CA ASN A 348 -32.40 -3.06 12.06
C ASN A 348 -31.91 -4.20 11.15
N ASP A 349 -32.71 -4.51 10.14
CA ASP A 349 -32.39 -5.46 9.05
C ASP A 349 -31.05 -5.13 8.35
N ASN A 350 -30.55 -3.89 8.46
CA ASN A 350 -29.32 -3.45 7.81
C ASN A 350 -28.06 -4.20 8.25
N ASP A 351 -27.96 -4.63 9.52
CA ASP A 351 -26.81 -5.41 9.97
C ASP A 351 -26.82 -6.81 9.33
N PHE A 352 -28.00 -7.41 9.16
CA PHE A 352 -28.19 -8.68 8.43
C PHE A 352 -27.79 -8.53 6.95
N LEU A 353 -28.23 -7.44 6.31
CA LEU A 353 -27.94 -7.17 4.91
C LEU A 353 -26.44 -6.96 4.64
N LEU A 354 -25.68 -6.45 5.62
CA LEU A 354 -24.22 -6.37 5.52
C LEU A 354 -23.57 -7.76 5.48
N TYR A 355 -23.97 -8.68 6.37
CA TYR A 355 -23.49 -10.06 6.36
C TYR A 355 -23.83 -10.76 5.05
N GLU A 356 -25.08 -10.63 4.58
CA GLU A 356 -25.51 -11.21 3.31
C GLU A 356 -24.71 -10.67 2.12
N SER A 357 -24.49 -9.35 2.08
CA SER A 357 -23.67 -8.70 1.05
C SER A 357 -22.23 -9.22 1.06
N LEU A 358 -21.64 -9.38 2.25
CA LEU A 358 -20.30 -9.94 2.39
C LEU A 358 -20.25 -11.41 1.95
N PHE A 359 -21.25 -12.22 2.31
CA PHE A 359 -21.34 -13.62 1.89
C PHE A 359 -21.47 -13.75 0.38
N ALA A 360 -22.28 -12.89 -0.26
CA ALA A 360 -22.39 -12.83 -1.71
C ALA A 360 -21.04 -12.46 -2.36
N GLN A 361 -20.33 -11.46 -1.82
CA GLN A 361 -19.03 -11.07 -2.36
C GLN A 361 -17.95 -12.14 -2.14
N LEU A 362 -17.96 -12.81 -1.00
CA LEU A 362 -17.10 -13.97 -0.73
C LEU A 362 -17.39 -15.12 -1.70
N TYR A 363 -18.66 -15.36 -2.03
CA TYR A 363 -19.06 -16.38 -3.01
C TYR A 363 -18.46 -16.10 -4.40
N LEU A 364 -18.52 -14.85 -4.84
CA LEU A 364 -17.90 -14.41 -6.10
C LEU A 364 -16.38 -14.55 -6.05
N SER A 365 -15.77 -14.10 -4.95
CA SER A 365 -14.32 -14.10 -4.73
C SER A 365 -13.70 -15.49 -4.52
N ALA A 366 -14.47 -16.47 -4.05
CA ALA A 366 -14.00 -17.82 -3.69
C ALA A 366 -13.24 -18.53 -4.83
N LYS A 367 -13.57 -18.22 -6.10
CA LYS A 367 -12.88 -18.79 -7.27
C LYS A 367 -11.44 -18.29 -7.42
N ALA A 368 -11.16 -17.07 -6.98
CA ALA A 368 -9.84 -16.43 -7.05
C ALA A 368 -9.02 -16.61 -5.76
N MET A 369 -9.63 -17.22 -4.73
CA MET A 369 -8.97 -17.53 -3.46
C MET A 369 -8.08 -18.76 -3.60
N ASN A 370 -6.92 -18.74 -2.95
CA ASN A 370 -6.07 -19.92 -2.78
C ASN A 370 -6.58 -20.78 -1.59
N SER A 371 -5.94 -21.93 -1.37
CA SER A 371 -6.34 -22.88 -0.32
C SER A 371 -6.29 -22.27 1.08
N THR A 372 -5.28 -21.44 1.39
CA THR A 372 -5.10 -20.80 2.70
C THR A 372 -6.15 -19.71 2.95
N GLU A 373 -6.46 -18.91 1.94
CA GLU A 373 -7.54 -17.92 1.95
C GLU A 373 -8.91 -18.60 2.14
N CYS A 374 -9.17 -19.71 1.45
CA CYS A 374 -10.42 -20.46 1.58
C CYS A 374 -10.62 -21.05 2.98
N VAL A 375 -9.59 -21.69 3.56
CA VAL A 375 -9.71 -22.25 4.91
C VAL A 375 -9.82 -21.16 5.98
N THR A 376 -9.13 -20.04 5.81
CA THR A 376 -9.23 -18.89 6.72
C THR A 376 -10.64 -18.29 6.68
N ALA A 377 -11.26 -18.20 5.50
CA ALA A 377 -12.67 -17.79 5.40
C ALA A 377 -13.59 -18.74 6.18
N LEU A 378 -13.41 -20.05 6.02
CA LEU A 378 -14.21 -21.06 6.73
C LEU A 378 -14.03 -20.96 8.24
N GLU A 379 -12.81 -20.78 8.74
CA GLU A 379 -12.56 -20.60 10.18
C GLU A 379 -13.26 -19.35 10.73
N HIS A 380 -13.22 -18.22 10.01
CA HIS A 380 -13.93 -17.02 10.46
C HIS A 380 -15.46 -17.16 10.39
N LEU A 381 -15.99 -17.85 9.37
CA LEU A 381 -17.42 -18.17 9.30
C LEU A 381 -17.84 -19.09 10.45
N GLU A 382 -16.97 -20.00 10.88
CA GLU A 382 -17.22 -20.88 12.03
C GLU A 382 -17.30 -20.07 13.31
N VAL A 383 -16.36 -19.13 13.52
CA VAL A 383 -16.40 -18.22 14.67
C VAL A 383 -17.69 -17.41 14.69
N LEU A 384 -18.12 -16.91 13.53
CA LEU A 384 -19.41 -16.21 13.41
C LEU A 384 -20.59 -17.11 13.76
N ALA A 385 -20.63 -18.34 13.25
CA ALA A 385 -21.70 -19.29 13.51
C ALA A 385 -21.79 -19.72 14.99
N LEU A 386 -20.66 -19.72 15.70
CA LEU A 386 -20.60 -20.01 17.15
C LEU A 386 -20.88 -18.78 18.00
N SER A 387 -20.82 -17.58 17.43
CA SER A 387 -21.12 -16.34 18.14
C SER A 387 -22.63 -16.12 18.28
N GLN A 388 -23.04 -15.14 19.08
CA GLN A 388 -24.46 -14.75 19.19
C GLN A 388 -25.01 -14.07 17.93
N VAL A 389 -24.21 -13.95 16.87
CA VAL A 389 -24.63 -13.42 15.57
C VAL A 389 -25.56 -14.42 14.89
N SER A 390 -26.81 -14.01 14.67
CA SER A 390 -27.89 -14.86 14.18
C SER A 390 -27.89 -15.11 12.66
N VAL A 391 -26.84 -14.73 11.93
CA VAL A 391 -26.78 -14.87 10.46
C VAL A 391 -25.96 -16.09 10.05
N PRO A 392 -26.61 -17.21 9.66
CA PRO A 392 -25.88 -18.38 9.19
C PRO A 392 -25.29 -18.12 7.80
N ALA A 393 -24.07 -18.61 7.59
CA ALA A 393 -23.44 -18.60 6.27
C ALA A 393 -24.22 -19.52 5.30
N PRO A 394 -24.49 -19.09 4.05
CA PRO A 394 -25.16 -19.93 3.06
C PRO A 394 -24.38 -21.22 2.78
N SER A 395 -25.07 -22.37 2.78
CA SER A 395 -24.46 -23.68 2.52
C SER A 395 -23.72 -23.73 1.17
N ASP A 396 -24.26 -23.07 0.14
CA ASP A 396 -23.61 -22.95 -1.17
C ASP A 396 -22.27 -22.23 -1.14
N LEU A 397 -22.13 -21.20 -0.27
CA LEU A 397 -20.85 -20.52 -0.05
C LEU A 397 -19.85 -21.45 0.63
N LEU A 398 -20.28 -22.12 1.69
CA LEU A 398 -19.43 -23.04 2.45
C LEU A 398 -18.92 -24.20 1.56
N GLU A 399 -19.82 -24.81 0.79
CA GLU A 399 -19.47 -25.87 -0.17
C GLU A 399 -18.56 -25.36 -1.29
N ARG A 400 -18.76 -24.12 -1.76
CA ARG A 400 -17.89 -23.52 -2.78
C ARG A 400 -16.48 -23.25 -2.25
N LEU A 401 -16.33 -22.76 -1.02
CA LEU A 401 -15.03 -22.57 -0.37
C LEU A 401 -14.31 -23.92 -0.18
N LYS A 402 -15.02 -24.94 0.33
CA LYS A 402 -14.51 -26.31 0.47
C LYS A 402 -14.02 -26.87 -0.87
N LYS A 403 -14.85 -26.78 -1.91
CA LYS A 403 -14.50 -27.23 -3.27
C LYS A 403 -13.32 -26.45 -3.85
N SER A 404 -13.28 -25.13 -3.66
CA SER A 404 -12.20 -24.27 -4.16
C SER A 404 -10.86 -24.68 -3.53
N LEU A 405 -10.82 -24.94 -2.22
CA LEU A 405 -9.65 -25.47 -1.53
C LEU A 405 -9.20 -26.81 -2.12
N PHE A 406 -10.09 -27.81 -2.21
CA PHE A 406 -9.73 -29.11 -2.77
C PHE A 406 -9.25 -29.03 -4.23
N CYS A 407 -9.88 -28.19 -5.04
CA CYS A 407 -9.46 -27.95 -6.41
C CYS A 407 -8.11 -27.23 -6.49
N GLY A 408 -7.91 -26.21 -5.65
CA GLY A 408 -6.67 -25.45 -5.53
C GLY A 408 -5.49 -26.35 -5.16
N THR A 409 -5.64 -27.16 -4.12
CA THR A 409 -4.59 -28.10 -3.71
C THR A 409 -4.32 -29.17 -4.77
N LYS A 410 -5.36 -29.71 -5.43
CA LYS A 410 -5.17 -30.62 -6.58
C LYS A 410 -4.40 -29.97 -7.72
N GLN A 411 -4.63 -28.70 -7.99
CA GLN A 411 -3.92 -27.95 -9.03
C GLN A 411 -2.47 -27.67 -8.61
N ALA A 412 -2.22 -27.30 -7.34
CA ALA A 412 -0.88 -27.13 -6.79
C ALA A 412 -0.05 -28.43 -6.93
N LEU A 413 -0.63 -29.58 -6.58
CA LEU A 413 -0.02 -30.89 -6.75
C LEU A 413 0.25 -31.30 -8.20
N LYS A 414 -0.43 -30.71 -9.19
CA LYS A 414 -0.15 -30.96 -10.61
C LYS A 414 1.06 -30.15 -11.10
N ARG A 415 1.46 -29.08 -10.40
CA ARG A 415 2.61 -28.27 -10.80
C ARG A 415 3.90 -29.05 -10.48
N PRO A 416 4.82 -29.19 -11.44
CA PRO A 416 6.05 -29.97 -11.23
C PRO A 416 7.06 -29.26 -10.34
N ASN A 417 7.08 -27.92 -10.33
CA ASN A 417 8.11 -27.11 -9.67
C ASN A 417 7.58 -26.35 -8.44
N LEU A 418 6.64 -26.93 -7.69
CA LEU A 418 6.10 -26.29 -6.48
C LEU A 418 7.18 -26.30 -5.39
N ALA A 419 7.50 -25.14 -4.81
CA ALA A 419 8.52 -25.05 -3.77
C ALA A 419 8.05 -25.74 -2.47
N ALA A 420 8.98 -26.27 -1.68
CA ALA A 420 8.66 -26.90 -0.39
C ALA A 420 7.85 -25.99 0.56
N PRO A 421 8.12 -24.68 0.67
CA PRO A 421 7.27 -23.77 1.46
C PRO A 421 5.82 -23.73 0.98
N GLU A 422 5.59 -23.71 -0.34
CA GLU A 422 4.24 -23.70 -0.92
C GLU A 422 3.50 -25.01 -0.66
N LEU A 423 4.20 -26.15 -0.75
CA LEU A 423 3.64 -27.45 -0.39
C LEU A 423 3.26 -27.53 1.10
N ASN A 424 4.08 -26.97 1.99
CA ASN A 424 3.78 -26.89 3.42
C ASN A 424 2.52 -26.05 3.68
N CYS A 425 2.35 -24.91 3.00
CA CYS A 425 1.14 -24.11 3.11
C CYS A 425 -0.12 -24.88 2.67
N GLU A 426 -0.04 -25.67 1.59
CA GLU A 426 -1.16 -26.52 1.14
C GLU A 426 -1.49 -27.63 2.13
N LEU A 427 -0.46 -28.27 2.72
CA LEU A 427 -0.64 -29.30 3.74
C LEU A 427 -1.31 -28.72 5.00
N GLU A 428 -0.86 -27.55 5.43
CA GLU A 428 -1.44 -26.84 6.56
C GLU A 428 -2.91 -26.49 6.28
N ALA A 429 -3.22 -25.96 5.10
CA ALA A 429 -4.59 -25.62 4.72
C ALA A 429 -5.53 -26.82 4.75
N ILE A 430 -5.08 -28.00 4.28
CA ILE A 430 -5.87 -29.24 4.33
C ILE A 430 -6.12 -29.69 5.76
N ARG A 431 -5.10 -29.66 6.63
CA ARG A 431 -5.25 -30.06 8.03
C ARG A 431 -6.18 -29.11 8.79
N ARG A 432 -6.09 -27.82 8.50
CA ARG A 432 -7.01 -26.80 9.04
C ARG A 432 -8.45 -27.05 8.57
N LEU A 433 -8.65 -27.38 7.29
CA LEU A 433 -9.96 -27.75 6.76
C LEU A 433 -10.52 -28.98 7.47
N GLU A 434 -9.70 -30.02 7.66
CA GLU A 434 -10.09 -31.21 8.42
C GLU A 434 -10.58 -30.84 9.83
N GLY A 435 -9.83 -29.96 10.51
CA GLY A 435 -10.22 -29.44 11.82
C GLY A 435 -11.60 -28.77 11.79
N VAL A 436 -11.84 -27.88 10.82
CA VAL A 436 -13.14 -27.20 10.64
C VAL A 436 -14.27 -28.19 10.39
N LEU A 437 -14.06 -29.16 9.48
CA LEU A 437 -15.11 -30.13 9.14
C LEU A 437 -15.41 -31.07 10.31
N ARG A 438 -14.39 -31.57 11.03
CA ARG A 438 -14.57 -32.48 12.18
C ARG A 438 -15.42 -31.87 13.31
N ARG A 439 -15.44 -30.54 13.43
CA ARG A 439 -16.28 -29.83 14.42
C ARG A 439 -17.75 -29.79 14.02
N CYS A 440 -18.09 -30.08 12.76
CA CYS A 440 -19.45 -30.18 12.25
C CYS A 440 -20.32 -28.93 12.50
N VAL A 441 -19.70 -27.76 12.66
CA VAL A 441 -20.41 -26.49 12.92
C VAL A 441 -20.99 -25.92 11.63
N LEU A 442 -20.17 -25.86 10.57
CA LEU A 442 -20.53 -25.23 9.30
C LEU A 442 -21.09 -26.21 8.27
N LEU A 443 -20.44 -27.38 8.14
CA LEU A 443 -20.77 -28.41 7.17
C LEU A 443 -20.66 -29.78 7.85
N PRO A 444 -21.47 -30.77 7.43
CA PRO A 444 -21.31 -32.14 7.90
C PRO A 444 -19.97 -32.72 7.42
N PHE A 445 -19.29 -33.45 8.30
CA PHE A 445 -18.08 -34.19 7.92
C PHE A 445 -18.45 -35.53 7.29
N LEU A 446 -18.22 -35.66 5.99
CA LEU A 446 -18.56 -36.87 5.23
C LEU A 446 -17.35 -37.81 5.11
N SER A 447 -17.62 -39.11 4.93
CA SER A 447 -16.57 -40.12 4.71
C SER A 447 -15.69 -39.79 3.49
N ASP A 448 -16.30 -39.26 2.43
CA ASP A 448 -15.59 -38.89 1.21
C ASP A 448 -14.65 -37.71 1.43
N ASP A 449 -15.00 -36.79 2.33
CA ASP A 449 -14.15 -35.67 2.72
C ASP A 449 -12.91 -36.19 3.45
N ALA A 450 -13.06 -37.13 4.40
CA ALA A 450 -11.95 -37.77 5.11
C ALA A 450 -10.99 -38.49 4.14
N VAL A 451 -11.53 -39.31 3.24
CA VAL A 451 -10.73 -40.04 2.24
C VAL A 451 -9.98 -39.07 1.32
N LEU A 452 -10.62 -37.97 0.92
CA LEU A 452 -10.00 -36.99 0.05
C LEU A 452 -8.89 -36.21 0.75
N ILE A 453 -9.12 -35.81 2.00
CA ILE A 453 -8.15 -35.12 2.86
C ILE A 453 -6.91 -35.99 3.05
N ASP A 454 -7.07 -37.24 3.47
CA ASP A 454 -5.97 -38.18 3.65
C ASP A 454 -5.18 -38.36 2.35
N LYS A 455 -5.88 -38.60 1.24
CA LYS A 455 -5.24 -38.77 -0.07
C LYS A 455 -4.42 -37.55 -0.49
N LEU A 456 -4.92 -36.33 -0.24
CA LEU A 456 -4.18 -35.11 -0.58
C LEU A 456 -3.00 -34.90 0.37
N ALA A 457 -3.20 -35.09 1.68
CA ALA A 457 -2.14 -34.98 2.68
C ALA A 457 -0.99 -35.96 2.39
N THR A 458 -1.27 -37.25 2.16
CA THR A 458 -0.25 -38.25 1.82
C THR A 458 0.52 -37.87 0.56
N LYS A 459 -0.15 -37.34 -0.47
CA LYS A 459 0.50 -36.90 -1.71
C LYS A 459 1.42 -35.70 -1.52
N ILE A 460 1.03 -34.75 -0.68
CA ILE A 460 1.86 -33.58 -0.37
C ILE A 460 3.07 -34.03 0.45
N THR A 461 2.87 -34.82 1.51
CA THR A 461 3.95 -35.37 2.33
C THR A 461 4.95 -36.17 1.49
N GLY A 462 4.47 -37.06 0.60
CA GLY A 462 5.35 -37.83 -0.28
C GLY A 462 6.15 -36.99 -1.29
N ARG A 463 5.71 -35.76 -1.60
CA ARG A 463 6.49 -34.79 -2.40
C ARG A 463 7.47 -33.99 -1.56
N LEU A 464 7.14 -33.70 -0.31
CA LEU A 464 8.05 -33.03 0.63
C LEU A 464 9.23 -33.94 1.02
N GLU A 465 8.98 -35.24 1.17
CA GLU A 465 10.00 -36.25 1.49
C GLU A 465 10.89 -36.63 0.29
N ARG A 466 10.48 -36.27 -0.94
CA ARG A 466 11.28 -36.39 -2.16
C ARG A 466 11.67 -35.01 -2.66
N PRO A 467 12.57 -34.28 -1.97
CA PRO A 467 13.18 -33.11 -2.59
C PRO A 467 13.87 -33.59 -3.87
N LEU A 468 13.79 -32.81 -4.94
CA LEU A 468 14.40 -33.12 -6.24
C LEU A 468 15.83 -33.65 -6.06
N ASP A 469 15.99 -34.98 -6.14
CA ASP A 469 17.27 -35.59 -6.47
C ASP A 469 17.61 -35.15 -7.89
N GLY A 470 18.47 -34.14 -7.98
CA GLY A 470 19.25 -33.81 -9.17
C GLY A 470 18.53 -32.96 -10.23
N ILE A 471 18.65 -31.63 -10.11
CA ILE A 471 19.09 -30.79 -11.24
C ILE A 471 20.06 -29.74 -10.70
N LEU A 472 21.33 -30.12 -10.59
CA LEU A 472 22.45 -29.21 -10.83
C LEU A 472 22.61 -29.12 -12.34
N PHE A 473 22.34 -27.94 -12.93
CA PHE A 473 23.01 -27.45 -14.13
C PHE A 473 23.06 -25.93 -14.08
#